data_AF-A0A7G7GAN7-F1
#
_entry.id   AF-A0A7G7GAN7-F1
#
_cell.length_a   1.000
_cell.length_b   1.000
_cell.length_c   1.000
_cell.angle_alpha   90.00
_cell.angle_beta   90.00
_cell.angle_gamma   90.00
#
_symmetry.space_group_name_H-M   'P 1'
#
loop_
_entity.id
_entity.type
_entity.pdbx_description
1 polymer ?
#
loop_
_entity_poly.entity_id
_entity_poly.type
_entity_poly.pdbx_seq_one_letter_code
_entity_poly.pdbx_strand_id
1 'polypeptide(L)'
;MTLPEFQQNLKEDQAHLIWQRGNFLLMRNYVKHRILLYDMGSFYAEIWYHLQSNKIVIIRSFNNICFLEPYLALIDYPDLTL
;
A
#
# COMPACT_ATOMS: atom_id res chain seq x y z
N MET A 1 7.92 1.02 -14.40
CA MET A 1 8.54 1.95 -13.43
C MET A 1 9.14 1.11 -12.33
N THR A 2 10.43 1.26 -12.07
CA THR A 2 11.12 0.51 -11.03
C THR A 2 10.93 1.17 -9.66
N LEU A 3 11.19 0.43 -8.57
CA LEU A 3 11.11 0.97 -7.21
C LEU A 3 12.05 2.19 -6.99
N PRO A 4 13.34 2.16 -7.42
CA PRO A 4 14.22 3.32 -7.28
C PRO A 4 13.75 4.54 -8.07
N GLU A 5 13.26 4.36 -9.30
CA GLU A 5 12.67 5.45 -10.09
C GLU A 5 11.48 6.08 -9.37
N PHE A 6 10.61 5.26 -8.80
CA PHE A 6 9.44 5.74 -8.06
C PHE A 6 9.86 6.56 -6.82
N GLN A 7 10.83 6.06 -6.05
CA GLN A 7 11.28 6.69 -4.80
C GLN A 7 11.98 8.04 -4.98
N GLN A 8 12.42 8.37 -6.19
CA GLN A 8 13.00 9.69 -6.51
C GLN A 8 11.94 10.80 -6.65
N ASN A 9 10.67 10.45 -6.82
CA ASN A 9 9.59 11.44 -6.95
C ASN A 9 9.24 12.07 -5.59
N LEU A 10 8.68 13.28 -5.62
CA LEU A 10 8.11 13.91 -4.43
C LEU A 10 6.89 13.12 -3.95
N LYS A 11 6.53 13.28 -2.68
CA LYS A 11 5.43 12.53 -2.05
C LYS A 11 4.10 12.75 -2.78
N GLU A 12 3.82 13.97 -3.21
CA GLU A 12 2.60 14.32 -3.93
C GLU A 12 2.55 13.60 -5.30
N ASP A 13 3.67 13.57 -6.01
CA ASP A 13 3.81 12.87 -7.29
C ASP A 13 3.72 11.34 -7.11
N GLN A 14 4.33 10.81 -6.05
CA GLN A 14 4.20 9.40 -5.68
C GLN A 14 2.73 9.02 -5.43
N ALA A 15 1.98 9.83 -4.68
CA ALA A 15 0.55 9.58 -4.45
C ALA A 15 -0.23 9.62 -5.76
N HIS A 16 0.04 10.61 -6.61
CA HIS A 16 -0.59 10.72 -7.92
C HIS A 16 -0.32 9.50 -8.80
N LEU A 17 0.94 9.04 -8.86
CA LEU A 17 1.33 7.85 -9.61
C LEU A 17 0.66 6.57 -9.08
N ILE A 18 0.57 6.41 -7.76
CA ILE A 18 -0.14 5.27 -7.15
C ILE A 18 -1.62 5.30 -7.53
N TRP A 19 -2.29 6.45 -7.41
CA TRP A 19 -3.71 6.55 -7.76
C TRP A 19 -3.98 6.33 -9.25
N GLN A 20 -3.08 6.78 -10.13
CA GLN A 20 -3.26 6.63 -11.57
C GLN A 20 -2.94 5.24 -12.10
N ARG A 21 -1.95 4.56 -11.51
CA ARG A 21 -1.35 3.34 -12.09
C ARG A 21 -1.41 2.13 -11.18
N GLY A 22 -1.60 2.33 -9.88
CA GLY A 22 -1.63 1.25 -8.91
C GLY A 22 -2.95 0.49 -8.97
N ASN A 23 -2.86 -0.83 -8.83
CA ASN A 23 -4.02 -1.67 -8.61
C ASN A 23 -4.27 -1.79 -7.10
N PHE A 24 -5.42 -1.33 -6.62
CA PHE A 24 -5.76 -1.44 -5.20
C PHE A 24 -5.91 -2.91 -4.80
N LEU A 25 -5.24 -3.32 -3.74
CA LEU A 25 -5.34 -4.69 -3.22
C LEU A 25 -6.23 -4.72 -1.98
N LEU A 26 -5.79 -4.07 -0.91
CA LEU A 26 -6.36 -4.23 0.43
C LEU A 26 -6.21 -2.94 1.23
N MET A 27 -7.05 -2.82 2.26
CA MET A 27 -6.97 -1.75 3.25
C MET A 27 -6.89 -2.34 4.65
N ARG A 28 -6.06 -1.74 5.49
CA ARG A 28 -6.02 -2.04 6.93
C ARG A 28 -6.04 -0.78 7.76
N ASN A 29 -6.63 -0.86 8.94
CA ASN A 29 -6.53 0.18 9.94
C ASN A 29 -5.38 -0.15 10.91
N TYR A 30 -4.56 0.85 11.24
CA TYR A 30 -3.48 0.70 12.21
C TYR A 30 -3.41 1.94 13.10
N VAL A 31 -3.77 1.78 14.37
CA VAL A 31 -3.81 2.86 15.36
C VAL A 31 -4.69 4.02 14.86
N LYS A 32 -4.11 5.18 14.55
CA LYS A 32 -4.81 6.38 14.02
C LYS A 32 -4.73 6.50 12.50
N HIS A 33 -4.33 5.44 11.82
CA HIS A 33 -4.08 5.47 10.38
C HIS A 33 -4.94 4.47 9.62
N ARG A 34 -5.36 4.87 8.43
CA ARG A 34 -5.85 3.97 7.38
C ARG A 34 -4.75 3.78 6.36
N ILE A 35 -4.41 2.54 6.07
CA ILE A 35 -3.33 2.18 5.16
C ILE A 35 -3.94 1.47 3.96
N LEU A 36 -3.70 2.01 2.77
CA LEU A 36 -4.15 1.45 1.50
C LEU A 36 -2.96 0.82 0.79
N LEU A 37 -3.04 -0.46 0.47
CA LEU A 37 -2.01 -1.20 -0.26
C LEU A 37 -2.36 -1.29 -1.74
N TYR A 38 -1.37 -1.01 -2.59
CA TYR A 38 -1.46 -1.09 -4.04
C TYR A 38 -0.35 -1.97 -4.61
N ASP A 39 -0.68 -2.72 -5.65
CA ASP A 39 0.27 -3.35 -6.56
C ASP A 39 0.66 -2.37 -7.68
N MET A 40 1.96 -2.12 -7.83
CA MET A 40 2.54 -1.25 -8.86
C MET A 40 3.20 -2.04 -9.99
N GLY A 41 2.96 -3.36 -10.05
CA GLY A 41 3.46 -4.29 -11.05
C GLY A 41 4.79 -4.93 -10.67
N SER A 42 5.82 -4.14 -10.36
CA SER A 42 7.15 -4.65 -9.96
C SER A 42 7.47 -4.44 -8.48
N PHE A 43 6.58 -3.77 -7.74
CA PHE A 43 6.70 -3.47 -6.32
C PHE A 43 5.32 -3.13 -5.75
N TYR A 44 5.23 -2.96 -4.44
CA TYR A 44 4.02 -2.58 -3.73
C TYR A 44 4.16 -1.18 -3.12
N ALA A 45 3.05 -0.47 -3.00
CA ALA A 45 3.00 0.83 -2.36
C ALA A 45 1.87 0.93 -1.33
N GLU A 46 2.17 1.54 -0.18
CA GLU A 46 1.21 1.89 0.84
C GLU A 46 0.99 3.41 0.87
N ILE A 47 -0.27 3.83 0.90
CA ILE A 47 -0.66 5.20 1.26
C ILE A 47 -1.26 5.19 2.66
N TRP A 48 -0.65 5.95 3.57
CA TRP A 48 -1.08 6.07 4.95
C TRP A 48 -1.82 7.38 5.16
N TYR A 49 -3.10 7.31 5.52
CA TYR A 49 -3.93 8.44 5.92
C TYR A 49 -4.02 8.52 7.42
N HIS A 50 -3.91 9.72 7.98
CA HIS A 50 -4.33 9.95 9.36
C HIS A 50 -5.86 10.08 9.42
N LEU A 51 -6.52 9.26 10.24
CA LEU A 51 -7.98 9.09 10.23
C LEU A 51 -8.75 10.38 10.57
N GLN A 52 -8.23 11.22 11.46
CA GLN A 52 -8.95 12.44 11.87
C GLN A 52 -8.75 13.61 10.91
N SER A 53 -7.55 13.75 10.35
CA SER A 53 -7.24 14.88 9.45
C SER A 53 -7.46 14.55 7.98
N ASN A 54 -7.65 13.26 7.67
CA ASN A 54 -7.79 12.72 6.32
C ASN A 54 -6.64 13.15 5.37
N LYS A 55 -5.42 13.29 5.92
CA LYS A 55 -4.22 13.68 5.17
C LYS A 55 -3.31 12.48 4.95
N ILE A 56 -2.68 12.42 3.78
CA ILE A 56 -1.57 11.49 3.52
C ILE A 56 -0.38 11.92 4.36
N VAL A 57 0.02 11.06 5.28
CA VAL A 57 1.16 11.29 6.17
C VAL A 57 2.39 10.55 5.70
N ILE A 58 2.23 9.34 5.15
CA ILE A 58 3.34 8.48 4.71
C ILE A 58 2.97 7.84 3.38
N ILE A 59 3.95 7.77 2.50
CA ILE A 59 3.96 6.85 1.37
C ILE A 59 5.14 5.93 1.57
N ARG A 60 4.89 4.63 1.51
CA ARG A 60 5.92 3.60 1.66
C ARG A 60 5.88 2.70 0.44
N SER A 61 7.02 2.42 -0.15
CA SER A 61 7.14 1.51 -1.28
C SER A 61 8.17 0.42 -1.00
N PHE A 62 7.88 -0.81 -1.42
CA PHE A 62 8.73 -1.97 -1.15
C PHE A 62 8.49 -3.09 -2.17
N ASN A 63 9.49 -3.95 -2.36
CA ASN A 63 9.40 -5.16 -3.18
C ASN A 63 9.66 -6.45 -2.37
N ASN A 64 10.00 -6.33 -1.08
CA ASN A 64 10.14 -7.48 -0.20
C ASN A 64 8.75 -7.93 0.29
N ILE A 65 8.42 -9.18 -0.02
CA ILE A 65 7.13 -9.82 0.30
C ILE A 65 6.85 -9.94 1.80
N CYS A 66 7.87 -9.93 2.68
CA CYS A 66 7.68 -9.96 4.12
C CYS A 66 6.84 -8.77 4.63
N PHE A 67 6.86 -7.63 3.92
CA PHE A 67 6.01 -6.48 4.27
C PHE A 67 4.52 -6.69 3.92
N LEU A 68 4.16 -7.78 3.24
CA LEU A 68 2.78 -8.17 2.99
C LEU A 68 2.17 -9.01 4.15
N GLU A 69 2.99 -9.51 5.07
CA GLU A 69 2.53 -10.33 6.21
C GLU A 69 1.34 -9.72 6.98
N PRO A 70 1.30 -8.41 7.28
CA PRO A 70 0.16 -7.80 7.98
C PRO A 70 -1.16 -7.86 7.21
N TYR A 71 -1.09 -8.07 5.88
CA TYR A 71 -2.26 -8.16 5.01
C TYR A 71 -2.73 -9.60 4.82
N LEU A 72 -1.82 -10.57 4.88
CA LEU A 72 -2.17 -11.99 4.81
C LEU A 72 -3.05 -12.42 5.98
N ALA A 73 -2.84 -11.85 7.17
CA ALA A 73 -3.68 -12.09 8.34
C ALA A 73 -5.12 -11.54 8.21
N LEU A 74 -5.40 -10.71 7.20
CA LEU A 74 -6.73 -10.16 6.92
C LEU A 74 -7.50 -10.95 5.88
N ILE A 75 -6.81 -11.85 5.18
CA ILE A 75 -7.44 -12.73 4.20
C ILE A 75 -7.94 -13.94 4.98
N ASP A 76 -9.25 -13.97 5.22
CA ASP A 76 -9.90 -15.20 5.64
C ASP A 76 -9.73 -16.21 4.50
N TYR A 77 -9.04 -17.32 4.76
CA TYR A 77 -9.12 -18.47 3.86
C TYR A 77 -10.48 -19.12 4.12
N PRO A 78 -11.47 -19.01 3.21
CA PRO A 78 -12.60 -19.91 3.28
C PRO A 78 -12.01 -21.32 3.19
N ASP A 79 -12.29 -22.17 4.18
CA ASP A 79 -11.84 -23.56 4.24
C ASP A 79 -11.91 -24.18 2.84
N LEU A 80 -10.75 -24.34 2.19
CA LEU A 80 -10.61 -25.18 1.02
C LEU A 80 -10.69 -26.62 1.53
N THR A 81 -11.93 -27.05 1.79
CA THR A 81 -12.28 -28.45 2.00
C THR A 81 -11.98 -29.17 0.68
N LEU A 82 -10.82 -29.83 0.65
CA LEU A 82 -10.45 -30.81 -0.37
C LEU A 82 -11.29 -32.08 -0.22
#